data_AF-A0A521W429-F1
#
_entry.id   AF-A0A521W429-F1
#
_cell.length_a   1.000
_cell.length_b   1.000
_cell.length_c   1.000
_cell.angle_alpha   90.00
_cell.angle_beta   90.00
_cell.angle_gamma   90.00
#
_symmetry.space_group_name_H-M   'P 1'
#
loop_
_entity.id
_entity.type
_entity.pdbx_description
1 polymer ?
#
loop_
_entity_poly.entity_id
_entity_poly.type
_entity_poly.pdbx_seq_one_letter_code
_entity_poly.pdbx_strand_id
1 'polypeptide(L)'
;MNRLFSPWRSKYIETFSQPKDPNTCILCEAFQANDDDERLIVTRGERCFVIMNLYPYNSGHLMVVPYKHTSDFSELSDSEYLEIMHLLHKMQSALNKISHPDGFNIGSNLGKVAGAGIDQHIHFHIV
;
A
#
# COMPACT_ATOMS: atom_id res chain seq x y z
N MET A 1 -17.79 -14.12 9.68
CA MET A 1 -16.54 -13.86 8.94
C MET A 1 -16.75 -14.36 7.52
N ASN A 2 -16.89 -13.45 6.55
CA ASN A 2 -17.00 -13.82 5.14
C ASN A 2 -15.60 -14.20 4.63
N ARG A 3 -15.49 -15.32 3.90
CA ARG A 3 -14.21 -15.81 3.39
C ARG A 3 -13.86 -15.07 2.09
N LEU A 4 -12.71 -14.40 2.08
CA LEU A 4 -12.09 -13.89 0.85
C LEU A 4 -11.18 -14.98 0.27
N PHE A 5 -11.30 -15.24 -1.03
CA PHE A 5 -10.45 -16.20 -1.73
C PHE A 5 -9.39 -15.44 -2.53
N SER A 6 -8.13 -15.87 -2.42
CA SER A 6 -6.98 -15.24 -3.07
C SER A 6 -6.39 -16.17 -4.14
N PRO A 7 -6.92 -16.19 -5.39
CA PRO A 7 -6.42 -17.08 -6.44
C PRO A 7 -4.95 -16.84 -6.81
N TRP A 8 -4.39 -15.66 -6.54
CA TRP A 8 -2.96 -15.35 -6.72
C TRP A 8 -2.04 -15.94 -5.63
N ARG A 9 -2.58 -16.61 -4.60
CA ARG A 9 -1.82 -17.02 -3.40
C ARG A 9 -0.62 -17.92 -3.73
N SER A 10 -0.71 -18.79 -4.72
CA SER A 10 0.42 -19.65 -5.12
C SER A 10 1.62 -18.82 -5.59
N LYS A 11 1.39 -17.83 -6.47
CA LYS A 11 2.43 -16.91 -6.95
C LYS A 11 3.04 -16.09 -5.81
N TYR A 12 2.25 -15.69 -4.84
CA TYR A 12 2.75 -14.99 -3.66
C TYR A 12 3.70 -15.86 -2.82
N ILE A 13 3.32 -17.12 -2.57
CA ILE A 13 4.14 -18.07 -1.79
C ILE A 13 5.47 -18.35 -2.51
N GLU A 14 5.47 -18.45 -3.85
CA GLU A 14 6.69 -18.64 -4.64
C GLU A 14 7.72 -17.52 -4.41
N THR A 15 7.28 -16.29 -4.09
CA THR A 15 8.20 -15.18 -3.78
C THR A 15 8.98 -15.37 -2.49
N PHE A 16 8.56 -16.27 -1.60
CA PHE A 16 9.29 -16.55 -0.35
C PHE A 16 10.55 -17.37 -0.58
N SER A 17 10.62 -18.10 -1.69
CA SER A 17 11.79 -18.88 -2.09
C SER A 17 12.89 -18.01 -2.71
N GLN A 18 12.57 -16.76 -3.07
CA GLN A 18 13.53 -15.83 -3.64
C GLN A 18 14.33 -15.15 -2.52
N PRO A 19 15.66 -15.06 -2.63
CA PRO A 19 16.47 -14.32 -1.66
C PRO A 19 16.05 -12.84 -1.70
N LYS A 20 15.56 -12.34 -0.58
CA LYS A 20 15.28 -10.92 -0.39
C LYS A 20 16.48 -10.30 0.29
N ASP A 21 17.03 -9.23 -0.28
CA ASP A 21 18.00 -8.42 0.43
C ASP A 21 17.25 -7.70 1.57
N PRO A 22 17.58 -7.95 2.85
CA PRO A 22 16.91 -7.29 3.96
C PRO A 22 17.11 -5.76 3.97
N ASN A 23 18.07 -5.25 3.19
CA ASN A 23 18.32 -3.82 3.06
C ASN A 23 17.51 -3.16 1.93
N THR A 24 16.80 -3.93 1.09
CA THR A 24 16.00 -3.36 0.01
C THR A 24 14.52 -3.27 0.38
N CYS A 25 13.97 -2.07 0.22
CA CYS A 25 12.55 -1.81 0.41
C CYS A 25 11.86 -1.68 -0.94
N ILE A 26 10.95 -2.60 -1.25
CA ILE A 26 10.23 -2.61 -2.53
C ILE A 26 9.39 -1.34 -2.75
N LEU A 27 8.92 -0.70 -1.67
CA LEU A 27 8.17 0.55 -1.75
C LEU A 27 9.09 1.71 -2.11
N CYS A 28 10.31 1.74 -1.55
CA CYS A 28 11.34 2.70 -1.94
C CYS A 28 11.75 2.54 -3.39
N GLU A 29 12.03 1.31 -3.82
CA GLU A 29 12.37 1.01 -5.21
C GLU A 29 11.24 1.42 -6.18
N ALA A 30 9.99 1.16 -5.80
CA ALA A 30 8.83 1.51 -6.63
C ALA A 30 8.77 3.01 -6.90
N PHE A 31 8.88 3.86 -5.87
CA PHE A 31 8.80 5.30 -6.10
C PHE A 31 10.09 5.89 -6.69
N GLN A 32 11.25 5.27 -6.50
CA GLN A 32 12.50 5.73 -7.12
C GLN A 32 12.57 5.40 -8.62
N ALA A 33 11.89 4.34 -9.05
CA ALA A 33 11.73 4.04 -10.46
C ALA A 33 10.91 5.15 -11.14
N ASN A 34 11.32 5.53 -12.35
CA ASN A 34 10.62 6.51 -13.18
C ASN A 34 9.71 5.81 -14.22
N ASP A 35 9.02 4.76 -13.77
CA ASP A 35 8.09 3.95 -14.57
C ASP A 35 6.87 3.59 -13.70
N ASP A 36 5.91 4.51 -13.67
CA ASP A 36 4.76 4.40 -12.79
C ASP A 36 3.83 3.25 -13.19
N ASP A 37 3.67 2.99 -14.49
CA ASP A 37 2.79 1.94 -15.00
C ASP A 37 3.31 0.55 -14.64
N GLU A 38 4.60 0.27 -14.87
CA GLU A 38 5.21 -1.01 -14.50
C GLU A 38 5.21 -1.24 -12.97
N ARG A 39 5.34 -0.16 -12.19
CA ARG A 39 5.34 -0.22 -10.72
C ARG A 39 3.95 -0.12 -10.09
N LEU A 40 2.90 -0.02 -10.90
CA LEU A 40 1.51 0.13 -10.45
C LEU A 40 1.28 1.37 -9.58
N ILE A 41 2.05 2.44 -9.80
CA ILE A 41 1.88 3.73 -9.14
C ILE A 41 0.70 4.46 -9.79
N VAL A 42 -0.29 4.79 -8.98
CA VAL A 42 -1.53 5.43 -9.41
C VAL A 42 -1.38 6.95 -9.45
N THR A 43 -0.71 7.51 -8.44
CA THR A 43 -0.45 8.96 -8.37
C THR A 43 0.70 9.23 -7.42
N ARG A 44 1.46 10.28 -7.72
CA ARG A 44 2.50 10.85 -6.85
C ARG A 44 2.00 12.16 -6.25
N GLY A 45 2.24 12.36 -4.97
CA GLY A 45 1.99 13.59 -4.23
C GLY A 45 3.30 14.32 -3.91
N GLU A 46 3.27 15.22 -2.95
CA GLU A 46 4.45 15.94 -2.46
C GLU A 46 5.29 15.07 -1.51
N ARG A 47 4.64 14.39 -0.55
CA ARG A 47 5.29 13.58 0.49
C ARG A 47 4.86 12.13 0.48
N CYS A 48 3.83 11.80 -0.29
CA CYS A 48 3.26 10.46 -0.35
C CYS A 48 2.93 10.06 -1.80
N PHE A 49 2.80 8.77 -2.05
CA PHE A 49 2.33 8.24 -3.32
C PHE A 49 1.28 7.14 -3.09
N VAL A 50 0.52 6.84 -4.14
CA VAL A 50 -0.45 5.76 -4.15
C VAL A 50 0.04 4.67 -5.10
N ILE A 51 0.01 3.42 -4.64
CA ILE A 51 0.41 2.24 -5.40
C ILE A 51 -0.66 1.15 -5.27
N MET A 52 -0.89 0.37 -6.32
CA MET A 52 -1.79 -0.79 -6.23
C MET A 52 -1.13 -1.91 -5.43
N ASN A 53 -1.92 -2.62 -4.63
CA ASN A 53 -1.42 -3.84 -4.00
C ASN A 53 -1.28 -4.95 -5.04
N LEU A 54 -0.07 -5.50 -5.19
CA LEU A 54 0.23 -6.60 -6.13
C LEU A 54 -0.56 -7.88 -5.79
N TYR A 55 -0.95 -8.05 -4.52
CA TYR A 55 -1.72 -9.19 -4.02
C TYR A 55 -3.01 -8.71 -3.34
N PRO A 56 -3.96 -8.15 -4.12
CA PRO A 56 -5.05 -7.33 -3.61
C PRO A 56 -6.19 -8.15 -3.01
N TYR A 57 -6.70 -7.83 -1.81
CA TYR A 57 -7.89 -8.53 -1.28
C TYR A 57 -9.13 -8.47 -2.19
N ASN A 58 -9.41 -7.30 -2.78
CA ASN A 58 -10.46 -7.06 -3.77
C ASN A 58 -9.90 -6.20 -4.90
N SER A 59 -10.54 -6.20 -6.07
CA SER A 59 -10.22 -5.27 -7.16
C SER A 59 -10.30 -3.82 -6.68
N GLY A 60 -9.25 -3.03 -6.92
CA GLY A 60 -9.16 -1.66 -6.44
C GLY A 60 -8.47 -1.51 -5.07
N HIS A 61 -7.86 -2.57 -4.51
CA HIS A 61 -7.03 -2.45 -3.31
C HIS A 61 -5.78 -1.60 -3.59
N LEU A 62 -5.72 -0.44 -2.94
CA LEU A 62 -4.60 0.51 -3.04
C LEU A 62 -3.88 0.67 -1.71
N MET A 63 -2.66 1.20 -1.78
CA MET A 63 -1.84 1.58 -0.64
C MET A 63 -1.38 3.03 -0.80
N VAL A 64 -1.59 3.84 0.24
CA VAL A 64 -0.98 5.17 0.37
C VAL A 64 0.30 5.05 1.19
N VAL A 65 1.41 5.53 0.65
CA VAL A 65 2.75 5.30 1.19
C VAL A 65 3.51 6.63 1.28
N PRO A 66 4.03 7.03 2.45
CA PRO A 66 4.93 8.17 2.56
C PRO A 66 6.27 7.86 1.88
N TYR A 67 6.92 8.87 1.28
CA TYR A 67 8.27 8.70 0.73
C TYR A 67 9.30 8.41 1.83
N LYS A 68 9.05 8.90 3.05
CA LYS A 68 9.87 8.60 4.23
C LYS A 68 9.83 7.10 4.54
N HIS A 69 11.00 6.47 4.51
CA HIS A 69 11.17 5.09 4.94
C HIS A 69 11.18 5.01 6.46
N THR A 70 10.05 4.68 7.05
CA THR A 70 9.93 4.44 8.50
C THR A 70 8.83 3.42 8.79
N SER A 71 9.03 2.62 9.83
CA SER A 71 8.04 1.73 10.44
C SER A 71 7.37 2.35 11.67
N ASP A 72 7.90 3.45 12.16
CA ASP A 72 7.41 4.14 13.35
C ASP A 72 6.39 5.21 12.95
N PHE A 73 5.13 4.97 13.33
CA PHE A 73 4.04 5.87 13.00
C PHE A 73 4.24 7.26 13.63
N SER A 74 4.93 7.36 14.75
CA SER A 74 5.19 8.63 15.45
C SER A 74 6.24 9.51 14.75
N GLU A 75 7.00 8.97 13.80
CA GLU A 75 7.99 9.73 13.06
C GLU A 75 7.41 10.53 11.89
N LEU A 76 6.15 10.32 11.53
CA LEU A 76 5.50 11.08 10.47
C LEU A 76 5.25 12.52 10.93
N SER A 77 5.56 13.47 10.04
CA SER A 77 5.25 14.88 10.23
C SER A 77 3.75 15.15 10.04
N ASP A 78 3.25 16.25 10.61
CA ASP A 78 1.87 16.73 10.40
C ASP A 78 1.51 16.83 8.92
N SER A 79 2.47 17.26 8.08
CA SER A 79 2.27 17.35 6.64
C SER A 79 2.15 15.98 5.96
N GLU A 80 2.88 14.97 6.42
CA GLU A 80 2.74 13.60 5.91
C GLU A 80 1.41 12.99 6.36
N TYR A 81 1.02 13.16 7.63
CA TYR A 81 -0.27 12.71 8.12
C TYR A 81 -1.43 13.31 7.31
N LEU A 82 -1.40 14.63 7.09
CA LEU A 82 -2.44 15.32 6.34
C LEU A 82 -2.51 14.84 4.90
N GLU A 83 -1.36 14.68 4.24
CA GLU A 83 -1.32 14.22 2.85
C GLU A 83 -1.79 12.77 2.71
N ILE A 84 -1.44 11.89 3.65
CA ILE A 84 -1.97 10.51 3.70
C ILE A 84 -3.49 10.55 3.73
N MET A 85 -4.08 11.35 4.63
CA MET A 85 -5.54 11.46 4.77
C MET A 85 -6.21 12.04 3.51
N HIS A 86 -5.60 13.05 2.89
CA HIS A 86 -6.08 13.61 1.63
C HIS A 86 -6.04 12.59 0.48
N LEU A 87 -4.96 11.81 0.36
CA LEU A 87 -4.84 10.78 -0.67
C LEU A 87 -5.82 9.65 -0.44
N LEU A 88 -6.02 9.19 0.81
CA LEU A 88 -7.05 8.20 1.14
C LEU A 88 -8.45 8.70 0.74
N HIS A 89 -8.79 9.93 1.08
CA HIS A 89 -10.06 10.55 0.69
C HIS A 89 -10.23 10.64 -0.85
N LYS A 90 -9.16 11.03 -1.55
CA LYS A 90 -9.13 11.11 -3.02
C LYS A 90 -9.33 9.73 -3.64
N MET A 91 -8.67 8.70 -3.12
CA MET A 91 -8.78 7.32 -3.63
C MET A 91 -10.16 6.72 -3.36
N GLN A 92 -10.72 6.94 -2.17
CA GLN A 92 -12.10 6.54 -1.85
C GLN A 92 -13.10 7.16 -2.84
N SER A 93 -12.95 8.45 -3.12
CA SER A 93 -13.79 9.17 -4.10
C SER A 93 -13.64 8.62 -5.52
N ALA A 94 -12.42 8.23 -5.93
CA ALA A 94 -12.16 7.62 -7.22
C ALA A 94 -12.78 6.22 -7.32
N LEU A 95 -12.56 5.37 -6.30
CA LEU A 95 -13.11 4.01 -6.21
C LEU A 95 -14.64 4.00 -6.22
N ASN A 96 -15.28 4.97 -5.54
CA ASN A 96 -16.73 5.16 -5.60
C ASN A 96 -17.25 5.37 -7.02
N LYS A 97 -16.53 6.13 -7.84
CA LYS A 97 -16.96 6.44 -9.22
C LYS A 97 -16.79 5.26 -10.17
N ILE A 98 -15.75 4.44 -9.97
CA ILE A 98 -15.40 3.37 -10.93
C ILE A 98 -16.00 2.02 -10.57
N SER A 99 -16.20 1.74 -9.27
CA SER A 99 -16.57 0.40 -8.79
C SER A 99 -17.85 0.36 -7.96
N HIS A 100 -18.38 1.51 -7.52
CA HIS A 100 -19.59 1.61 -6.71
C HIS A 100 -19.61 0.63 -5.51
N PRO A 101 -18.55 0.58 -4.67
CA PRO A 101 -18.51 -0.34 -3.55
C PRO A 101 -19.51 0.06 -2.46
N ASP A 102 -20.04 -0.93 -1.74
CA ASP A 102 -20.95 -0.71 -0.61
C ASP A 102 -20.25 -0.17 0.64
N GLY A 103 -18.92 -0.24 0.70
CA GLY A 103 -18.11 0.20 1.84
C GLY A 103 -16.61 -0.01 1.62
N PHE A 104 -15.81 0.42 2.59
CA PHE A 104 -14.34 0.37 2.53
C PHE A 104 -13.73 -0.11 3.85
N ASN A 105 -12.61 -0.82 3.77
CA ASN A 105 -11.69 -1.00 4.88
C ASN A 105 -10.48 -0.09 4.68
N ILE A 106 -10.20 0.77 5.65
CA ILE A 106 -9.05 1.68 5.61
C ILE A 106 -8.23 1.49 6.88
N GLY A 107 -6.92 1.25 6.74
CA GLY A 107 -6.05 1.05 7.89
C GLY A 107 -4.61 0.71 7.55
N SER A 108 -3.77 0.61 8.57
CA SER A 108 -2.37 0.20 8.47
C SER A 108 -2.05 -0.84 9.54
N ASN A 109 -1.19 -1.80 9.20
CA ASN A 109 -0.68 -2.78 10.14
C ASN A 109 0.73 -2.37 10.56
N LEU A 110 0.93 -2.14 11.87
CA LEU A 110 2.22 -1.70 12.41
C LEU A 110 2.94 -2.88 13.07
N GLY A 111 4.10 -3.24 12.52
CA GLY A 111 4.91 -4.36 12.97
C GLY A 111 4.43 -5.73 12.50
N LYS A 112 5.37 -6.69 12.48
CA LYS A 112 5.14 -8.05 11.97
C LYS A 112 4.00 -8.80 12.66
N VAL A 113 3.83 -8.61 13.97
CA VAL A 113 2.78 -9.27 14.77
C VAL A 113 1.38 -8.80 14.39
N ALA A 114 1.24 -7.55 13.92
CA ALA A 114 -0.02 -7.02 13.40
C ALA A 114 -0.35 -7.51 11.98
N GLY A 115 0.50 -8.34 11.37
CA GLY A 115 0.30 -8.86 10.02
C GLY A 115 0.83 -7.96 8.90
N ALA A 116 1.75 -7.04 9.21
CA ALA A 116 2.44 -6.26 8.19
C ALA A 116 3.29 -7.18 7.29
N GLY A 117 2.96 -7.22 6.00
CA GLY A 117 3.76 -7.95 5.00
C GLY A 117 5.08 -7.24 4.65
N ILE A 118 5.11 -5.92 4.84
CA ILE A 118 6.29 -5.05 4.75
C ILE A 118 6.32 -4.27 6.07
N ASP A 119 7.12 -4.71 7.03
CA ASP A 119 7.07 -4.17 8.39
C ASP A 119 8.05 -3.01 8.65
N GLN A 120 8.94 -2.71 7.68
CA GLN A 120 9.92 -1.61 7.79
C GLN A 120 9.44 -0.27 7.18
N HIS A 121 8.34 -0.27 6.43
CA HIS A 121 7.84 0.93 5.76
C HIS A 121 6.31 1.00 5.84
N ILE A 122 5.81 2.00 6.57
CA ILE A 122 4.38 2.23 6.77
C ILE A 122 3.66 2.43 5.44
N HIS A 123 2.48 1.82 5.34
CA HIS A 123 1.57 1.98 4.22
C HIS A 123 0.13 1.82 4.70
N PHE A 124 -0.78 2.61 4.14
CA PHE A 124 -2.20 2.62 4.48
C PHE A 124 -3.00 1.97 3.37
N HIS A 125 -3.69 0.89 3.71
CA HIS A 125 -4.56 0.19 2.79
C HIS A 125 -5.90 0.91 2.67
N ILE A 126 -6.45 0.92 1.45
CA ILE A 126 -7.86 1.16 1.17
C ILE A 126 -8.36 0.00 0.29
N VAL A 127 -9.37 -0.71 0.79
CA VAL A 127 -9.91 -1.97 0.21
C VAL A 127 -11.42 -1.90 0.09
#